data_AF-A0A353LLK5-F1
#
_entry.id   AF-A0A353LLK5-F1
#
_cell.length_a   1.000
_cell.length_b   1.000
_cell.length_c   1.000
_cell.angle_alpha   90.00
_cell.angle_beta   90.00
_cell.angle_gamma   90.00
#
_symmetry.space_group_name_H-M   'P 1'
#
loop_
_entity.id
_entity.type
_entity.pdbx_description
1 polymer ?
#
loop_
_entity_poly.entity_id
_entity_poly.type
_entity_poly.pdbx_seq_one_letter_code
_entity_poly.pdbx_strand_id
1 'polypeptide(L)'
;VTPGARVVLHAGPYAAYGVGGKISGKSTVKVSGNVPADQKAAVDAALKQINASTNSVNTFDKKMGYKPFDAGVGIGVGAEFGSFLVDLGWNMGLLNISRNKEVNVKSQNAHLAVGFKF
;
A
#
# COMPACT_ATOMS: atom_id res chain seq x y z
N VAL A 1 27.66 8.46 24.17
CA VAL A 1 27.73 9.27 22.94
C VAL A 1 28.96 8.86 22.16
N THR A 2 28.82 7.99 21.16
CA THR A 2 29.91 7.69 20.23
C THR A 2 30.17 8.96 19.40
N PRO A 3 31.40 9.49 19.35
CA PRO A 3 31.71 10.62 18.48
C PRO A 3 31.38 10.25 17.03
N GLY A 4 30.40 10.91 16.41
CA GLY A 4 30.04 10.70 15.00
C GLY A 4 28.61 10.24 14.71
N ALA A 5 27.76 10.01 15.72
CA ALA A 5 26.35 9.72 15.49
C ALA A 5 25.59 11.01 15.14
N ARG A 6 25.06 11.12 13.91
CA ARG A 6 24.27 12.29 13.46
C ARG A 6 22.84 11.88 13.18
N VAL A 7 21.89 12.66 13.66
CA VAL A 7 20.48 12.51 13.29
C VAL A 7 20.18 13.53 12.20
N VAL A 8 19.59 13.07 11.10
CA VAL A 8 19.19 13.87 9.95
C VAL A 8 17.68 13.84 9.87
N LEU A 9 17.04 15.00 9.91
CA LEU A 9 15.62 15.15 9.67
C LEU A 9 15.46 15.79 8.31
N HIS A 10 14.61 15.21 7.45
CA HIS A 10 14.29 15.80 6.17
C HIS A 10 12.78 15.82 5.98
N ALA A 11 12.28 16.90 5.38
CA ALA A 11 10.89 17.02 5.01
C ALA A 11 10.83 17.73 3.66
N GLY A 12 9.99 17.22 2.75
CA GLY A 12 9.96 17.76 1.41
C GLY A 12 8.72 17.35 0.63
N PRO A 13 8.36 18.12 -0.41
CA PRO A 13 7.32 17.72 -1.34
C PRO A 13 7.77 16.45 -2.09
N TYR A 14 6.85 15.52 -2.29
CA TYR A 14 7.05 14.39 -3.18
C TYR A 14 5.97 14.38 -4.27
N ALA A 15 6.33 13.93 -5.46
CA ALA A 15 5.40 13.62 -6.53
C ALA A 15 5.72 12.20 -7.01
N ALA A 16 4.68 11.40 -7.20
CA ALA A 16 4.76 10.04 -7.69
C ALA A 16 3.83 9.88 -8.90
N TYR A 17 4.30 9.16 -9.91
CA TYR A 17 3.51 8.84 -11.09
C TYR A 17 3.54 7.33 -11.34
N GLY A 18 2.40 6.69 -11.07
CA GLY A 18 2.17 5.27 -11.31
C GLY A 18 1.90 5.01 -12.80
N VAL A 19 2.81 4.28 -13.44
CA VAL A 19 2.72 3.87 -14.86
C VAL A 19 2.10 2.49 -15.05
N GLY A 20 1.90 1.73 -13.98
CA GLY A 20 1.39 0.36 -14.07
C GLY A 20 1.25 -0.31 -12.71
N GLY A 21 0.26 -1.20 -12.59
CA GLY A 21 -0.03 -1.91 -11.35
C GLY A 21 -1.24 -2.81 -11.51
N LYS A 22 -1.29 -3.89 -10.71
CA LYS A 22 -2.45 -4.76 -10.59
C LYS A 22 -2.98 -4.68 -9.16
N ILE A 23 -4.25 -4.35 -9.00
CA ILE A 23 -4.95 -4.50 -7.72
C ILE A 23 -5.66 -5.85 -7.76
N SER A 24 -5.33 -6.68 -6.78
CA SER A 24 -5.99 -7.95 -6.55
C SER A 24 -6.76 -7.86 -5.24
N GLY A 25 -8.08 -7.98 -5.32
CA GLY A 25 -8.96 -8.03 -4.16
C GLY A 25 -9.41 -9.47 -3.93
N LYS A 26 -9.31 -9.95 -2.69
CA LYS A 26 -9.99 -11.18 -2.27
C LYS A 26 -11.35 -10.79 -1.69
N SER A 27 -12.42 -11.29 -2.30
CA SER A 27 -13.76 -11.15 -1.75
C SER A 27 -14.07 -12.37 -0.92
N THR A 28 -14.25 -12.19 0.39
CA THR A 28 -14.63 -13.28 1.30
C THR A 28 -16.14 -13.33 1.40
N VAL A 29 -16.76 -14.33 0.79
CA VAL A 29 -18.19 -14.60 0.93
C VAL A 29 -18.39 -15.55 2.10
N LYS A 30 -19.25 -15.15 3.05
CA LYS A 30 -19.70 -15.99 4.16
C LYS A 30 -21.20 -16.26 4.00
N VAL A 31 -21.60 -17.52 4.13
CA VAL A 31 -23.02 -17.88 4.19
C VAL A 31 -23.52 -17.64 5.61
N SER A 32 -24.53 -16.79 5.76
CA SER A 32 -25.26 -16.60 7.01
C SER A 32 -26.62 -17.27 6.88
N GLY A 33 -26.76 -18.48 7.41
CA GLY A 33 -27.98 -19.28 7.33
C GLY A 33 -27.76 -20.77 7.57
N ASN A 34 -28.84 -21.52 7.82
CA ASN A 34 -28.81 -22.95 8.01
C ASN A 34 -28.72 -23.66 6.65
N VAL A 35 -27.57 -24.25 6.32
CA VAL A 35 -27.38 -25.05 5.11
C VAL A 35 -27.74 -26.50 5.43
N PRO A 36 -28.66 -27.14 4.70
CA PRO A 36 -29.03 -28.53 4.95
C PRO A 36 -27.82 -29.46 4.71
N ALA A 37 -27.71 -30.51 5.54
CA ALA A 37 -26.47 -31.30 5.70
C ALA A 37 -26.03 -32.05 4.42
N ASP A 38 -26.98 -32.33 3.54
CA ASP A 38 -26.80 -32.92 2.21
C ASP A 38 -26.05 -31.99 1.24
N GLN A 39 -26.23 -30.68 1.36
CA GLN A 39 -25.60 -29.69 0.47
C GLN A 39 -24.41 -28.98 1.10
N LYS A 40 -24.16 -29.19 2.40
CA LYS A 40 -23.07 -28.55 3.13
C LYS A 40 -21.70 -28.78 2.46
N ALA A 41 -21.42 -30.00 2.00
CA ALA A 41 -20.16 -30.32 1.32
C ALA A 41 -19.99 -29.58 -0.02
N ALA A 42 -21.07 -29.47 -0.80
CA ALA A 42 -21.05 -28.77 -2.09
C ALA A 42 -20.94 -27.25 -1.90
N VAL A 43 -21.63 -26.69 -0.89
CA VAL A 43 -21.57 -25.28 -0.54
C VAL A 43 -20.20 -24.89 0.02
N ASP A 44 -19.60 -25.72 0.89
CA ASP A 44 -18.24 -25.51 1.40
C ASP A 44 -17.20 -25.57 0.26
N ALA A 45 -17.36 -26.49 -0.71
CA ALA A 45 -16.50 -26.57 -1.88
C ALA A 45 -16.65 -25.36 -2.81
N ALA A 46 -17.88 -24.91 -3.07
CA ALA A 46 -18.16 -23.72 -3.86
C ALA A 46 -17.63 -22.44 -3.19
N LEU A 47 -17.82 -22.30 -1.88
CA LEU A 47 -17.27 -21.19 -1.09
C LEU A 47 -15.74 -21.19 -1.13
N LYS A 48 -15.09 -22.35 -1.07
CA LYS A 48 -13.63 -22.45 -1.20
C LYS A 48 -13.17 -21.97 -2.57
N GLN A 49 -13.87 -22.30 -3.65
CA GLN A 49 -13.55 -21.82 -5.00
C GLN A 49 -13.79 -20.31 -5.15
N ILE A 50 -14.90 -19.78 -4.64
CA ILE A 50 -15.22 -18.36 -4.69
C ILE A 50 -14.21 -17.54 -3.87
N ASN A 51 -13.88 -17.99 -2.65
CA ASN A 51 -12.89 -17.32 -1.79
C ASN A 51 -11.45 -17.49 -2.29
N ALA A 52 -11.16 -18.54 -3.07
CA ALA A 52 -9.87 -18.70 -3.76
C ALA A 52 -9.78 -17.84 -5.04
N SER A 53 -10.93 -17.47 -5.62
CA SER A 53 -10.98 -16.63 -6.81
C SER A 53 -10.46 -15.22 -6.49
N THR A 54 -9.33 -14.89 -7.09
CA THR A 54 -8.71 -13.56 -6.94
C THR A 54 -9.08 -12.74 -8.16
N ASN A 55 -10.02 -11.81 -7.99
CA ASN A 55 -10.31 -10.83 -9.04
C ASN A 55 -9.17 -9.81 -9.07
N SER A 56 -8.48 -9.80 -10.21
CA SER A 56 -7.38 -8.89 -10.45
C SER A 56 -7.77 -7.88 -11.51
N VAL A 57 -7.73 -6.60 -11.16
CA VAL A 57 -8.04 -5.48 -12.04
C VAL A 57 -6.82 -4.59 -12.19
N ASN A 58 -6.67 -3.93 -13.34
CA ASN A 58 -5.56 -3.01 -13.55
C ASN A 58 -5.73 -1.79 -12.65
N THR A 59 -4.67 -1.45 -11.91
CA THR A 59 -4.67 -0.37 -10.92
C THR A 59 -4.98 1.00 -11.52
N PHE A 60 -4.63 1.21 -12.79
CA PHE A 60 -4.73 2.50 -13.49
C PHE A 60 -5.73 2.46 -14.66
N ASP A 61 -6.69 1.52 -14.63
CA ASP A 61 -7.70 1.39 -15.69
C ASP A 61 -8.59 2.64 -15.78
N LYS A 62 -8.93 3.07 -17.01
CA LYS A 62 -9.70 4.31 -17.25
C LYS A 62 -11.12 4.25 -16.68
N LYS A 63 -11.67 3.05 -16.43
CA LYS A 63 -13.04 2.86 -15.93
C LYS A 63 -13.13 2.60 -14.41
N MET A 64 -12.16 1.91 -13.82
CA MET A 64 -12.23 1.43 -12.41
C MET A 64 -10.93 1.63 -11.60
N GLY A 65 -9.90 2.25 -12.20
CA GLY A 65 -8.58 2.44 -11.58
C GLY A 65 -8.41 3.74 -10.79
N TYR A 66 -7.36 3.78 -9.97
CA TYR A 66 -6.88 4.96 -9.26
C TYR A 66 -6.17 5.94 -10.21
N LYS A 67 -6.08 7.22 -9.81
CA LYS A 67 -5.30 8.20 -10.58
C LYS A 67 -3.80 7.80 -10.57
N PRO A 68 -3.12 7.90 -11.72
CA PRO A 68 -1.68 7.58 -11.79
C PRO A 68 -0.83 8.62 -11.07
N PHE A 69 -1.28 9.87 -10.96
CA PHE A 69 -0.56 10.92 -10.26
C PHE A 69 -0.95 11.00 -8.77
N ASP A 70 0.05 11.02 -7.92
CA ASP A 70 -0.03 11.33 -6.49
C ASP A 70 1.03 12.39 -6.16
N ALA A 71 0.68 13.34 -5.30
CA ALA A 71 1.68 14.24 -4.73
C ALA A 71 1.34 14.53 -3.28
N GLY A 72 2.38 14.77 -2.51
CA GLY A 72 2.27 14.83 -1.08
C GLY A 72 3.49 15.45 -0.44
N VAL A 73 3.56 15.29 0.87
CA VAL A 73 4.72 15.69 1.66
C VAL A 73 5.25 14.46 2.36
N GLY A 74 6.56 14.28 2.24
CA GLY A 74 7.31 13.28 2.97
C GLY A 74 8.02 13.90 4.16
N ILE A 75 8.07 13.14 5.25
CA ILE A 75 8.93 13.40 6.40
C ILE A 75 9.82 12.18 6.60
N GLY A 76 11.07 12.38 6.97
CA GLY A 76 12.00 11.30 7.23
C GLY A 76 13.02 11.66 8.28
N VAL A 77 13.49 10.61 8.95
CA VAL A 77 14.50 10.65 10.00
C VAL A 77 15.55 9.60 9.70
N GLY A 78 16.80 10.04 9.62
CA GLY A 78 17.95 9.19 9.44
C GLY A 78 18.94 9.32 10.59
N ALA A 79 19.68 8.25 10.84
CA ALA A 79 20.80 8.20 11.75
C ALA A 79 22.04 7.74 10.98
N GLU A 80 23.07 8.57 11.00
CA GLU A 80 24.41 8.27 10.49
C GLU A 80 25.27 7.78 11.64
N PHE A 81 25.84 6.59 11.50
CA PHE A 81 26.83 6.00 12.39
C PHE A 81 28.13 5.76 11.63
N GLY A 82 28.96 6.80 11.54
CA GLY A 82 30.28 6.72 10.89
C GLY A 82 30.20 6.37 9.41
N SER A 83 30.43 5.10 9.08
CA SER A 83 30.36 4.56 7.71
C SER A 83 28.97 4.07 7.32
N PHE A 84 28.03 3.92 8.25
CA PHE A 84 26.67 3.44 7.98
C PHE A 84 25.64 4.56 8.12
N LEU A 85 24.68 4.59 7.22
CA LEU A 85 23.56 5.53 7.20
C LEU A 85 22.30 4.69 7.24
N VAL A 86 21.39 4.96 8.17
CA VAL A 86 20.07 4.32 8.19
C VAL A 86 19.04 5.43 8.15
N ASP A 87 18.14 5.40 7.19
CA ASP A 87 17.12 6.43 7.00
C ASP A 87 15.73 5.81 6.91
N LEU A 88 14.79 6.37 7.66
CA LEU A 88 13.40 5.97 7.75
C LEU A 88 12.54 7.15 7.33
N GLY A 89 11.80 6.99 6.24
CA GLY A 89 10.93 8.03 5.72
C GLY A 89 9.49 7.58 5.57
N TRP A 90 8.57 8.52 5.77
CA TRP A 90 7.14 8.36 5.56
C TRP A 90 6.64 9.45 4.60
N ASN A 91 6.05 9.02 3.49
CA ASN A 91 5.45 9.87 2.48
C ASN A 91 3.93 9.82 2.59
N MET A 92 3.30 10.97 2.86
CA MET A 92 1.84 11.11 2.90
C MET A 92 1.32 11.83 1.67
N GLY A 93 0.52 11.14 0.86
CA GLY A 93 -0.18 11.71 -0.29
C GLY A 93 -1.18 12.77 0.17
N LEU A 94 -0.98 14.00 -0.29
CA LEU A 94 -1.90 15.12 -0.06
C LEU A 94 -2.98 15.16 -1.15
N LEU A 95 -2.70 14.62 -2.34
CA LEU A 95 -3.65 14.51 -3.43
C LEU A 95 -4.55 13.28 -3.29
N ASN A 96 -5.84 13.50 -3.56
CA ASN A 96 -6.83 12.45 -3.62
C ASN A 96 -6.62 11.59 -4.87
N ILE A 97 -6.15 10.35 -4.68
CA ILE A 97 -5.96 9.35 -5.73
C ILE A 97 -7.30 8.69 -6.12
N SER A 98 -8.34 8.90 -5.31
CA SER A 98 -9.73 8.52 -5.58
C SER A 98 -10.38 9.46 -6.61
N ARG A 99 -11.10 8.88 -7.58
CA ARG A 99 -11.84 9.62 -8.62
C ARG A 99 -13.25 10.05 -8.17
N ASN A 100 -13.73 9.56 -7.03
CA ASN A 100 -15.03 9.93 -6.45
C ASN A 100 -14.84 10.89 -5.26
N LYS A 101 -15.70 11.93 -5.19
CA LYS A 101 -15.66 13.01 -4.18
C LYS A 101 -15.91 12.56 -2.73
N GLU A 102 -16.31 11.30 -2.51
CA GLU A 102 -16.81 10.83 -1.22
C GLU A 102 -15.84 9.93 -0.44
N VAL A 103 -14.76 9.45 -1.07
CA VAL A 103 -13.79 8.54 -0.45
C VAL A 103 -12.38 9.12 -0.56
N ASN A 104 -11.82 9.58 0.57
CA ASN A 104 -10.46 10.08 0.66
C ASN A 104 -9.47 8.91 0.80
N VAL A 105 -8.97 8.40 -0.32
CA VAL A 105 -7.85 7.45 -0.32
C VAL A 105 -6.55 8.25 -0.44
N LYS A 106 -5.84 8.40 0.68
CA LYS A 106 -4.50 9.02 0.76
C LYS A 106 -3.44 7.93 0.65
N SER A 107 -2.39 8.16 -0.14
CA SER A 107 -1.24 7.27 -0.13
C SER A 107 -0.45 7.41 1.16
N GLN A 108 -0.06 6.28 1.75
CA GLN A 108 0.83 6.21 2.91
C GLN A 108 1.95 5.24 2.54
N ASN A 109 3.05 5.80 2.03
CA ASN A 109 4.21 5.00 1.65
C ASN A 109 5.31 5.23 2.67
N ALA A 110 5.74 4.18 3.36
CA ALA A 110 6.93 4.21 4.19
C ALA A 110 8.12 3.62 3.42
N HIS A 111 9.31 4.17 3.63
CA HIS A 111 10.55 3.67 3.06
C HIS A 111 11.64 3.57 4.13
N LEU A 112 12.51 2.57 3.95
CA LEU A 112 13.70 2.33 4.76
C LEU A 112 14.88 2.26 3.80
N ALA A 113 15.90 3.08 4.05
CA ALA A 113 17.13 3.11 3.28
C ALA A 113 18.33 2.84 4.20
N VAL A 114 19.31 2.11 3.66
CA VAL A 114 20.61 1.88 4.32
C VAL A 114 21.71 2.28 3.34
N GLY A 115 22.61 3.14 3.77
CA GLY A 115 23.76 3.62 2.99
C GLY A 115 25.09 3.27 3.64
N PHE A 116 26.13 3.12 2.83
CA PHE A 116 27.50 2.95 3.28
C PHE A 116 28.39 4.05 2.68
N LYS A 117 29.13 4.75 3.53
CA LYS A 117 30.03 5.84 3.13
C LYS A 117 31.48 5.33 3.14
N PHE A 118 32.07 5.22 1.95
CA PHE A 118 33.46 4.81 1.71
C PHE A 118 34.39 6.02 1.60
#